data_AF-A0AAX2RX01-F1
#
_entry.id   AF-A0AAX2RX01-F1
#
_cell.length_a   1.000
_cell.length_b   1.000
_cell.length_c   1.000
_cell.angle_alpha   90.00
_cell.angle_beta   90.00
_cell.angle_gamma   90.00
#
_symmetry.space_group_name_H-M   'P 1'
#
loop_
_entity.id
_entity.type
_entity.pdbx_description
1 polymer ?
#
loop_
_entity_poly.entity_id
_entity_poly.type
_entity_poly.pdbx_seq_one_letter_code
_entity_poly.pdbx_strand_id
1 'polypeptide(L)'
;MSTSTPRLNASAAAARLGVSIKALRLYERHGLVTPERTPAGYRAYGPDDLARAADIAALRALGLGLAQVARVLDGDARSLDDALAAHEAALDHGIQDLVRKVDRVHAIRAGLARGRMPADGELTRLVDDSSAGVAFSLPWPWGGEWFECRDIRPLNYIIGPLGSGKTRLALRLADALPGAAFVGLDRLEHDGAAARDVLRTDPALKSRVDRASAALAARGATPSAALTALLVALEAEGPRTRVVDMIEQDLDRPTQQALIARLREQAAAGMRPLFLLTRSSAILDLSAVGPHEAIILCPANHSPPSRVAPYPGSPGYEAVATCLASPEIRARIAHPPEAA
;
A
#
# COMPACT_ATOMS: atom_id res chain seq x y z
N MET A 1 49.19 -9.60 30.08
CA MET A 1 49.39 -9.10 28.70
C MET A 1 48.00 -8.89 28.10
N SER A 2 47.48 -7.67 28.12
CA SER A 2 46.13 -7.38 27.63
C SER A 2 46.12 -7.41 26.10
N THR A 3 45.48 -8.42 25.52
CA THR A 3 45.21 -8.48 24.09
C THR A 3 44.23 -7.37 23.73
N SER A 4 44.74 -6.25 23.23
CA SER A 4 43.94 -5.17 22.65
C SER A 4 43.15 -5.73 21.47
N THR A 5 41.85 -5.98 21.66
CA THR A 5 40.98 -6.40 20.56
C THR A 5 40.93 -5.27 19.52
N PRO A 6 41.25 -5.55 18.24
CA PRO A 6 41.40 -4.50 17.25
C PRO A 6 40.08 -3.77 17.03
N ARG A 7 40.09 -2.46 17.27
CA ARG A 7 38.94 -1.57 17.01
C ARG A 7 38.83 -1.27 15.53
N LEU A 8 37.61 -1.22 15.02
CA LEU A 8 37.35 -0.98 13.60
C LEU A 8 37.06 0.49 13.33
N ASN A 9 37.56 1.02 12.21
CA ASN A 9 37.08 2.29 11.71
C ASN A 9 35.64 2.14 11.15
N ALA A 10 34.96 3.25 10.88
CA ALA A 10 33.57 3.24 10.44
C ALA A 10 33.33 2.46 9.14
N SER A 11 34.29 2.43 8.21
CA SER A 11 34.16 1.70 6.95
C SER A 11 34.24 0.19 7.17
N ALA A 12 35.25 -0.26 7.92
CA ALA A 12 35.43 -1.66 8.26
C ALA A 12 34.29 -2.21 9.13
N ALA A 13 33.81 -1.40 10.09
CA ALA A 13 32.64 -1.76 10.91
C ALA A 13 31.38 -1.92 10.06
N ALA A 14 31.13 -0.97 9.14
CA ALA A 14 29.98 -1.00 8.24
C ALA A 14 30.00 -2.25 7.34
N ALA A 15 31.14 -2.54 6.73
CA ALA A 15 31.32 -3.72 5.89
C ALA A 15 31.10 -5.03 6.68
N ARG A 16 31.66 -5.14 7.89
CA ARG A 16 31.51 -6.32 8.75
C ARG A 16 30.05 -6.57 9.15
N LEU A 17 29.30 -5.51 9.40
CA LEU A 17 27.92 -5.58 9.88
C LEU A 17 26.88 -5.61 8.74
N GLY A 18 27.32 -5.47 7.48
CA GLY A 18 26.39 -5.38 6.34
C GLY A 18 25.51 -4.14 6.36
N VAL A 19 25.94 -3.06 7.03
CA VAL A 19 25.20 -1.79 7.13
C VAL A 19 25.96 -0.65 6.47
N SER A 20 25.29 0.48 6.22
CA SER A 20 25.98 1.67 5.70
C SER A 20 26.73 2.42 6.80
N ILE A 21 27.79 3.14 6.43
CA ILE A 21 28.48 4.08 7.35
C ILE A 21 27.49 5.13 7.91
N LYS A 22 26.50 5.54 7.10
CA LYS A 22 25.43 6.45 7.52
C LYS A 22 24.54 5.84 8.61
N ALA A 23 24.28 4.53 8.55
CA ALA A 23 23.54 3.81 9.59
C ALA A 23 24.29 3.82 10.92
N LEU A 24 25.60 3.54 10.93
CA LEU A 24 26.41 3.60 12.15
C LEU A 24 26.41 5.00 12.79
N ARG A 25 26.54 6.06 11.97
CA ARG A 25 26.43 7.46 12.46
C ARG A 25 25.03 7.76 12.99
N LEU A 26 24.00 7.18 12.39
CA LEU A 26 22.63 7.34 12.86
C LEU A 26 22.46 6.67 14.23
N TYR A 27 22.97 5.45 14.42
CA TYR A 27 22.92 4.77 15.72
C TYR A 27 23.61 5.59 16.82
N GLU A 28 24.78 6.15 16.53
CA GLU A 28 25.49 7.05 17.46
C GLU A 28 24.70 8.32 17.77
N ARG A 29 24.08 8.97 16.78
CA ARG A 29 23.25 10.17 17.04
C ARG A 29 22.05 9.89 17.94
N HIS A 30 21.53 8.66 17.90
CA HIS A 30 20.45 8.21 18.77
C HIS A 30 20.96 7.64 20.10
N GLY A 31 22.27 7.73 20.38
CA GLY A 31 22.88 7.23 21.61
C GLY A 31 22.91 5.70 21.72
N LEU A 32 22.63 4.97 20.65
CA LEU A 32 22.51 3.51 20.68
C LEU A 32 23.87 2.81 20.64
N VAL A 33 24.88 3.49 20.09
CA VAL A 33 26.27 3.06 20.05
C VAL A 33 27.13 4.29 20.35
N THR A 34 28.16 4.16 21.18
CA THR A 34 29.02 5.28 21.57
C THR A 34 30.48 4.94 21.29
N PRO A 35 30.88 4.90 20.01
CA PRO A 35 32.22 4.49 19.64
C PRO A 35 33.24 5.53 20.14
N GLU A 36 34.38 5.04 20.62
CA GLU A 36 35.49 5.92 20.97
C GLU A 36 36.06 6.63 19.74
N ARG A 37 36.93 7.60 19.99
CA ARG A 37 37.66 8.30 18.93
C ARG A 37 39.15 8.04 19.05
N THR A 38 39.77 7.79 17.90
CA THR A 38 41.23 7.79 17.75
C THR A 38 41.81 9.17 18.11
N PRO A 39 43.12 9.27 18.40
CA PRO A 39 43.77 10.57 18.64
C PRO A 39 43.59 11.58 17.50
N ALA A 40 43.42 11.10 16.27
CA ALA A 40 43.14 11.93 15.08
C ALA A 40 41.64 12.32 14.94
N GLY A 41 40.78 11.95 15.89
CA GLY A 41 39.37 12.34 15.94
C GLY A 41 38.40 11.42 15.19
N TYR A 42 38.87 10.35 14.54
CA TYR A 42 38.03 9.38 13.83
C TYR A 42 37.39 8.36 14.77
N ARG A 43 36.18 7.89 14.45
CA ARG A 43 35.45 6.85 15.20
C ARG A 43 36.17 5.50 15.14
N ALA A 44 36.29 4.85 16.29
CA ALA A 44 36.87 3.54 16.50
C ALA A 44 35.89 2.66 17.30
N TYR A 45 35.25 1.71 16.61
CA TYR A 45 34.25 0.81 17.16
C TYR A 45 34.93 -0.38 17.84
N GLY A 46 34.66 -0.54 19.13
CA GLY A 46 35.09 -1.70 19.91
C GLY A 46 34.19 -2.92 19.72
N PRO A 47 34.53 -4.06 20.34
CA PRO A 47 33.71 -5.27 20.28
C PRO A 47 32.27 -5.07 20.75
N ASP A 48 32.07 -4.33 21.84
CA ASP A 48 30.73 -4.08 22.40
C ASP A 48 29.89 -3.19 21.48
N ASP A 49 30.51 -2.17 20.87
CA ASP A 49 29.87 -1.32 19.87
C ASP A 49 29.40 -2.15 18.66
N LEU A 50 30.23 -3.10 18.21
CA LEU A 50 29.93 -3.96 17.08
C LEU A 50 28.82 -4.97 17.40
N ALA A 51 28.84 -5.57 18.60
CA ALA A 51 27.79 -6.46 19.06
C ALA A 51 26.45 -5.71 19.13
N ARG A 52 26.44 -4.54 19.77
CA ARG A 52 25.22 -3.72 19.86
C ARG A 52 24.75 -3.23 18.49
N ALA A 53 25.66 -2.85 17.60
CA ALA A 53 25.31 -2.47 16.23
C ALA A 53 24.76 -3.64 15.41
N ALA A 54 25.20 -4.88 15.67
CA ALA A 54 24.63 -6.08 15.06
C ALA A 54 23.20 -6.32 15.53
N ASP A 55 22.93 -6.21 16.83
CA ASP A 55 21.56 -6.34 17.39
C ASP A 55 20.63 -5.27 16.84
N ILE A 56 21.10 -4.01 16.76
CA ILE A 56 20.36 -2.92 16.14
C ILE A 56 20.04 -3.23 14.68
N ALA A 57 21.01 -3.77 13.93
CA ALA A 57 20.80 -4.13 12.52
C ALA A 57 19.78 -5.27 12.38
N ALA A 58 19.83 -6.28 13.24
CA ALA A 58 18.88 -7.39 13.25
C ALA A 58 17.46 -6.93 13.59
N LEU A 59 17.28 -6.15 14.65
CA LEU A 59 15.97 -5.59 15.02
C LEU A 59 15.42 -4.67 13.91
N ARG A 60 16.29 -3.91 13.26
CA ARG A 60 15.90 -3.12 12.09
C ARG A 60 15.46 -3.98 10.91
N ALA A 61 16.07 -5.14 10.70
CA ALA A 61 15.65 -6.09 9.66
C ALA A 61 14.29 -6.74 9.97
N LEU A 62 13.92 -6.82 11.25
CA LEU A 62 12.58 -7.21 11.72
C LEU A 62 11.53 -6.09 11.61
N GLY A 63 11.92 -4.91 11.11
CA GLY A 63 10.99 -3.80 10.86
C GLY A 63 10.84 -2.79 11.99
N LEU A 64 11.64 -2.87 13.06
CA LEU A 64 11.59 -1.88 14.14
C LEU A 64 12.22 -0.54 13.73
N GLY A 65 11.56 0.55 14.11
CA GLY A 65 12.15 1.89 14.11
C GLY A 65 13.17 2.07 15.26
N LEU A 66 14.09 3.03 15.15
CA LEU A 66 15.19 3.20 16.13
C LEU A 66 14.72 3.46 17.57
N ALA A 67 13.57 4.13 17.76
CA ALA A 67 13.00 4.33 19.09
C ALA A 67 12.44 3.02 19.70
N GLN A 68 11.91 2.12 18.88
CA GLN A 68 11.51 0.78 19.33
C GLN A 68 12.74 -0.09 19.59
N VAL A 69 13.76 -0.01 18.72
CA VAL A 69 15.04 -0.68 18.95
C VAL A 69 15.64 -0.26 20.29
N ALA A 70 15.65 1.04 20.62
CA ALA A 70 16.11 1.53 21.92
C ALA A 70 15.38 0.84 23.08
N ARG A 71 14.04 0.83 23.04
CA ARG A 71 13.20 0.20 24.07
C ARG A 71 13.47 -1.31 24.20
N VAL A 72 13.61 -2.02 23.08
CA VAL A 72 13.93 -3.45 23.09
C VAL A 72 15.30 -3.71 23.71
N LEU A 73 16.30 -2.90 23.36
CA LEU A 73 17.64 -2.99 23.95
C LEU A 73 17.67 -2.62 25.44
N ASP A 74 16.67 -1.89 25.92
CA ASP A 74 16.45 -1.56 27.33
C ASP A 74 15.51 -2.56 28.05
N GLY A 75 15.12 -3.66 27.38
CA GLY A 75 14.38 -4.78 27.98
C GLY A 75 12.86 -4.78 27.77
N ASP A 76 12.33 -3.96 26.87
CA ASP A 76 10.90 -4.00 26.49
C ASP A 76 10.57 -5.26 25.69
N ALA A 77 10.21 -6.33 26.40
CA ALA A 77 9.85 -7.62 25.81
C ALA A 77 8.62 -7.55 24.88
N ARG A 78 7.67 -6.63 25.13
CA ARG A 78 6.46 -6.50 24.29
C ARG A 78 6.80 -5.97 22.90
N SER A 79 7.66 -4.93 22.83
CA SER A 79 8.10 -4.39 21.54
C SER A 79 8.87 -5.42 20.70
N LEU A 80 9.57 -6.37 21.34
CA LEU A 80 10.25 -7.46 20.65
C LEU A 80 9.25 -8.53 20.19
N ASP A 81 8.32 -8.93 21.04
CA ASP A 81 7.28 -9.92 20.72
C ASP A 81 6.41 -9.46 19.54
N ASP A 82 5.95 -8.20 19.54
CA ASP A 82 5.19 -7.61 18.44
C ASP A 82 5.94 -7.69 17.10
N ALA A 83 7.25 -7.46 17.13
CA ALA A 83 8.08 -7.50 15.94
C ALA A 83 8.35 -8.92 15.45
N LEU A 84 8.54 -9.87 16.38
CA LEU A 84 8.67 -11.28 16.03
C LEU A 84 7.37 -11.83 15.44
N ALA A 85 6.21 -11.49 16.03
CA ALA A 85 4.91 -11.86 15.49
C ALA A 85 4.67 -11.27 14.08
N ALA A 86 5.07 -10.01 13.85
CA ALA A 86 5.00 -9.41 12.52
C ALA A 86 5.94 -10.12 11.52
N HIS A 87 7.13 -10.52 11.95
CA HIS A 87 8.07 -11.26 11.13
C HIS A 87 7.58 -12.67 10.81
N GLU A 88 7.01 -13.37 11.80
CA GLU A 88 6.37 -14.67 11.63
C GLU A 88 5.25 -14.61 10.59
N ALA A 89 4.34 -13.63 10.71
CA ALA A 89 3.28 -13.42 9.72
C ALA A 89 3.84 -13.16 8.30
N ALA A 90 4.95 -12.41 8.19
CA ALA A 90 5.61 -12.17 6.91
C ALA A 90 6.23 -13.44 6.31
N LEU A 91 6.84 -14.29 7.14
CA LEU A 91 7.37 -15.59 6.73
C LEU A 91 6.25 -16.53 6.28
N ASP A 92 5.15 -16.61 7.02
CA ASP A 92 3.97 -17.40 6.64
C ASP A 92 3.39 -16.96 5.30
N HIS A 93 3.28 -15.65 5.08
CA HIS A 93 2.86 -15.12 3.77
C HIS A 93 3.83 -15.53 2.66
N GLY A 94 5.14 -15.51 2.91
CA GLY A 94 6.17 -15.99 1.99
C GLY A 94 6.03 -17.48 1.68
N ILE A 95 5.76 -18.31 2.69
CA ILE A 95 5.49 -19.75 2.52
C ILE A 95 4.27 -19.95 1.63
N GLN A 96 3.17 -19.26 1.90
CA GLN A 96 1.95 -19.37 1.10
C GLN A 96 2.19 -18.94 -0.35
N ASP A 97 3.04 -17.95 -0.58
CA ASP A 97 3.41 -17.53 -1.93
C ASP A 97 4.22 -18.58 -2.68
N LEU A 98 5.22 -19.17 -2.02
CA LEU A 98 6.00 -20.27 -2.57
C LEU A 98 5.12 -21.48 -2.90
N VAL A 99 4.17 -21.83 -2.03
CA VAL A 99 3.18 -22.90 -2.30
C VAL A 99 2.37 -22.59 -3.56
N ARG A 100 1.82 -21.38 -3.69
CA ARG A 100 1.08 -20.97 -4.92
C ARG A 100 1.94 -21.01 -6.18
N LYS A 101 3.23 -20.73 -6.08
CA LYS A 101 4.17 -20.84 -7.21
C LYS A 101 4.36 -22.29 -7.61
N VAL A 102 4.57 -23.18 -6.64
CA VAL A 102 4.68 -24.63 -6.86
C VAL A 102 3.41 -25.19 -7.53
N ASP A 103 2.22 -24.80 -7.06
CA ASP A 103 0.96 -25.26 -7.64
C ASP A 103 0.80 -24.83 -9.11
N ARG A 104 1.21 -23.60 -9.45
CA ARG A 104 1.22 -23.10 -10.84
C ARG A 104 2.18 -23.92 -11.72
N VAL A 105 3.37 -24.22 -11.22
CA VAL A 105 4.33 -25.11 -11.92
C VAL A 105 3.70 -26.49 -12.15
N HIS A 106 3.04 -27.07 -11.14
CA HIS A 106 2.36 -28.35 -11.28
C HIS A 106 1.25 -28.32 -12.34
N ALA A 107 0.43 -27.26 -12.36
CA ALA A 107 -0.64 -27.11 -13.34
C ALA A 107 -0.12 -27.07 -14.78
N ILE A 108 0.94 -26.28 -15.04
CA ILE A 108 1.57 -26.19 -16.36
C ILE A 108 2.18 -27.54 -16.77
N ARG A 109 2.88 -28.22 -15.86
CA ARG A 109 3.44 -29.56 -16.14
C ARG A 109 2.35 -30.58 -16.47
N ALA A 110 1.22 -30.54 -15.76
CA ALA A 110 0.07 -31.40 -16.04
C ALA A 110 -0.59 -31.10 -17.39
N GLY A 111 -0.67 -29.82 -17.79
CA GLY A 111 -1.15 -29.41 -19.10
C GLY A 111 -0.25 -29.93 -20.24
N LEU A 112 1.07 -29.77 -20.08
CA LEU A 112 2.06 -30.28 -21.02
C LEU A 112 1.99 -31.80 -21.20
N ALA A 113 1.82 -32.55 -20.11
CA ALA A 113 1.64 -34.01 -20.15
C ALA A 113 0.40 -34.45 -20.96
N ARG A 114 -0.59 -33.55 -21.16
CA ARG A 114 -1.79 -33.78 -21.97
C ARG A 114 -1.69 -33.14 -23.37
N GLY A 115 -0.50 -32.70 -23.78
CA GLY A 115 -0.28 -32.06 -25.08
C GLY A 115 -0.81 -30.62 -25.18
N ARG A 116 -1.19 -29.98 -24.08
CA ARG A 116 -1.64 -28.58 -24.06
C ARG A 116 -0.44 -27.67 -23.83
N MET A 117 -0.15 -26.81 -24.79
CA MET A 117 0.80 -25.71 -24.61
C MET A 117 0.22 -24.65 -23.65
N PRO A 118 1.05 -24.05 -22.77
CA PRO A 118 0.62 -22.93 -21.93
C PRO A 118 0.07 -21.80 -22.81
N ALA A 119 -1.00 -21.16 -22.36
CA ALA A 119 -1.56 -20.02 -23.07
C ALA A 119 -0.60 -18.82 -23.03
N ASP A 120 -0.78 -17.87 -23.94
CA ASP A 120 0.05 -16.65 -23.98
C ASP A 120 0.05 -15.93 -22.61
N GLY A 121 1.26 -15.63 -22.13
CA GLY A 121 1.49 -14.98 -20.84
C GLY A 121 1.38 -15.89 -19.61
N GLU A 122 1.03 -17.17 -19.74
CA GLU A 122 0.99 -18.11 -18.61
C GLU A 122 2.39 -18.42 -18.07
N LEU A 123 3.38 -18.57 -18.96
CA LEU A 123 4.79 -18.70 -18.59
C LEU A 123 5.36 -17.41 -18.01
N THR A 124 4.94 -16.25 -18.51
CA THR A 124 5.34 -14.95 -17.95
C THR A 124 4.90 -14.81 -16.50
N ARG A 125 3.66 -15.22 -16.17
CA ARG A 125 3.14 -15.24 -14.77
C ARG A 125 3.81 -16.27 -13.86
N LEU A 126 4.62 -17.18 -14.40
CA LEU A 126 5.39 -18.17 -13.66
C LEU A 126 6.80 -17.68 -13.34
N VAL A 127 7.39 -16.87 -14.22
CA VAL A 127 8.72 -16.26 -14.07
C VAL A 127 8.64 -14.92 -13.35
N ASP A 128 7.55 -14.18 -13.55
CA ASP A 128 7.27 -12.99 -12.76
C ASP A 128 7.03 -13.43 -11.30
N ASP A 129 8.00 -13.12 -10.45
CA ASP A 129 7.85 -13.05 -8.99
C ASP A 129 6.74 -12.07 -8.58
N SER A 130 6.21 -11.31 -9.54
CA SER A 130 5.07 -10.44 -9.38
C SER A 130 3.74 -11.21 -9.48
N SER A 131 3.13 -11.47 -8.32
CA SER A 131 1.82 -10.85 -8.17
C SER A 131 2.04 -9.37 -8.47
N ALA A 132 1.45 -8.84 -9.56
CA ALA A 132 1.71 -7.50 -10.07
C ALA A 132 1.91 -6.52 -8.91
N GLY A 133 3.17 -6.12 -8.69
CA GLY A 133 3.57 -5.37 -7.53
C GLY A 133 4.30 -4.11 -7.98
N VAL A 134 4.28 -3.09 -7.14
CA VAL A 134 4.91 -1.82 -7.45
C VAL A 134 5.71 -1.36 -6.24
N ALA A 135 6.94 -0.92 -6.50
CA ALA A 135 7.86 -0.48 -5.46
C ALA A 135 8.48 0.87 -5.86
N PHE A 136 8.58 1.77 -4.90
CA PHE A 136 9.16 3.10 -5.10
C PHE A 136 9.48 3.77 -3.76
N SER A 137 10.37 4.75 -3.81
CA SER A 137 10.50 5.72 -2.71
C SER A 137 9.24 6.58 -2.61
N LEU A 138 8.69 6.65 -1.41
CA LEU A 138 7.51 7.44 -1.11
C LEU A 138 7.80 8.94 -1.26
N PRO A 139 6.86 9.72 -1.79
CA PRO A 139 6.99 11.17 -1.85
C PRO A 139 6.86 11.78 -0.43
N TRP A 140 6.97 13.11 -0.33
CA TRP A 140 6.48 13.81 0.87
C TRP A 140 5.01 13.42 1.14
N PRO A 141 4.58 13.21 2.40
CA PRO A 141 5.25 13.52 3.66
C PRO A 141 6.20 12.44 4.22
N TRP A 142 6.39 11.32 3.52
CA TRP A 142 7.10 10.13 4.04
C TRP A 142 8.63 10.14 3.85
N GLY A 143 9.21 11.28 3.49
CA GLY A 143 10.66 11.46 3.50
C GLY A 143 11.48 10.51 2.60
N GLY A 144 10.90 9.93 1.55
CA GLY A 144 11.62 9.03 0.64
C GLY A 144 11.70 7.57 1.11
N GLU A 145 10.97 7.20 2.17
CA GLU A 145 10.94 5.82 2.66
C GLU A 145 10.53 4.82 1.56
N TRP A 146 11.10 3.63 1.60
CA TRP A 146 10.80 2.60 0.61
C TRP A 146 9.40 2.04 0.84
N PHE A 147 8.58 2.06 -0.21
CA PHE A 147 7.26 1.45 -0.20
C PHE A 147 7.16 0.39 -1.28
N GLU A 148 6.48 -0.68 -0.94
CA GLU A 148 6.23 -1.78 -1.85
C GLU A 148 4.82 -2.34 -1.66
N CYS A 149 4.11 -2.48 -2.77
CA CYS A 149 2.80 -3.09 -2.83
C CYS A 149 2.94 -4.36 -3.68
N ARG A 150 3.15 -5.53 -3.04
CA ARG A 150 3.40 -6.79 -3.75
C ARG A 150 2.14 -7.54 -4.18
N ASP A 151 0.97 -7.22 -3.63
CA ASP A 151 -0.26 -8.00 -3.81
C ASP A 151 -1.41 -7.09 -4.28
N ILE A 152 -1.31 -6.56 -5.50
CA ILE A 152 -2.33 -5.70 -6.08
C ILE A 152 -3.56 -6.55 -6.40
N ARG A 153 -4.65 -6.32 -5.68
CA ARG A 153 -5.94 -7.00 -5.89
C ARG A 153 -6.72 -6.36 -7.05
N PRO A 154 -7.79 -6.99 -7.55
CA PRO A 154 -8.69 -6.32 -8.50
C PRO A 154 -9.22 -4.98 -7.98
N LEU A 155 -9.55 -4.88 -6.69
CA LEU A 155 -9.96 -3.64 -6.02
C LEU A 155 -8.99 -3.30 -4.88
N ASN A 156 -8.41 -2.11 -4.89
CA ASN A 156 -7.50 -1.64 -3.85
C ASN A 156 -7.98 -0.30 -3.30
N TYR A 157 -8.37 -0.27 -2.04
CA TYR A 157 -8.81 0.95 -1.38
C TYR A 157 -7.61 1.69 -0.79
N ILE A 158 -7.49 2.98 -1.08
CA ILE A 158 -6.53 3.89 -0.46
C ILE A 158 -7.32 4.81 0.47
N ILE A 159 -7.06 4.68 1.76
CA ILE A 159 -7.80 5.41 2.79
C ILE A 159 -6.86 6.12 3.75
N GLY A 160 -7.30 7.24 4.31
CA GLY A 160 -6.57 7.98 5.31
C GLY A 160 -7.22 9.33 5.60
N PRO A 161 -6.92 9.94 6.77
CA PRO A 161 -7.48 11.23 7.13
C PRO A 161 -7.02 12.34 6.17
N LEU A 162 -7.62 13.52 6.30
CA LEU A 162 -7.18 14.70 5.55
C LEU A 162 -5.71 14.99 5.88
N GLY A 163 -4.90 15.35 4.87
CA GLY A 163 -3.48 15.63 5.08
C GLY A 163 -2.55 14.41 5.25
N SER A 164 -3.07 13.16 5.24
CA SER A 164 -2.27 11.93 5.36
C SER A 164 -1.31 11.64 4.20
N GLY A 165 -1.37 12.41 3.11
CA GLY A 165 -0.58 12.18 1.90
C GLY A 165 -1.21 11.20 0.89
N LYS A 166 -2.36 10.58 1.17
CA LYS A 166 -3.01 9.58 0.29
C LYS A 166 -3.09 9.94 -1.20
N THR A 167 -3.40 11.19 -1.55
CA THR A 167 -3.44 11.65 -2.95
C THR A 167 -2.05 11.63 -3.59
N ARG A 168 -0.99 11.94 -2.83
CA ARG A 168 0.40 11.82 -3.33
C ARG A 168 0.82 10.37 -3.52
N LEU A 169 0.38 9.46 -2.63
CA LEU A 169 0.56 8.03 -2.85
C LEU A 169 -0.16 7.58 -4.13
N ALA A 170 -1.40 8.03 -4.32
CA ALA A 170 -2.21 7.72 -5.50
C ALA A 170 -1.54 8.14 -6.81
N LEU A 171 -1.05 9.38 -6.86
CA LEU A 171 -0.30 9.91 -8.00
C LEU A 171 0.99 9.12 -8.24
N ARG A 172 1.73 8.79 -7.18
CA ARG A 172 2.96 8.00 -7.31
C ARG A 172 2.69 6.56 -7.77
N LEU A 173 1.59 5.95 -7.34
CA LEU A 173 1.13 4.65 -7.84
C LEU A 173 0.80 4.70 -9.32
N ALA A 174 0.07 5.73 -9.77
CA ALA A 174 -0.27 5.89 -11.18
C ALA A 174 0.98 6.09 -12.07
N ASP A 175 2.00 6.79 -11.55
CA ASP A 175 3.27 7.00 -12.24
C ASP A 175 4.16 5.74 -12.26
N ALA A 176 4.18 4.97 -11.18
CA ALA A 176 5.03 3.79 -11.07
C ALA A 176 4.43 2.52 -11.71
N LEU A 177 3.10 2.44 -11.87
CA LEU A 177 2.43 1.29 -12.47
C LEU A 177 2.43 1.39 -14.01
N PRO A 178 2.88 0.36 -14.74
CA PRO A 178 2.97 0.40 -16.19
C PRO A 178 1.63 0.66 -16.88
N GLY A 179 1.54 1.79 -17.57
CA GLY A 179 0.33 2.20 -18.29
C GLY A 179 -0.86 2.42 -17.37
N ALA A 180 -0.64 2.82 -16.11
CA ALA A 180 -1.70 3.29 -15.24
C ALA A 180 -2.03 4.77 -15.50
N ALA A 181 -3.24 5.18 -15.14
CA ALA A 181 -3.65 6.58 -15.18
C ALA A 181 -4.32 7.00 -13.87
N PHE A 182 -4.03 8.22 -13.45
CA PHE A 182 -4.74 8.88 -12.37
C PHE A 182 -5.99 9.56 -12.92
N VAL A 183 -7.13 9.34 -12.27
CA VAL A 183 -8.42 9.95 -12.59
C VAL A 183 -8.77 10.88 -11.43
N GLY A 184 -8.45 12.17 -11.60
CA GLY A 184 -8.66 13.20 -10.59
C GLY A 184 -10.07 13.76 -10.56
N LEU A 185 -10.29 14.74 -9.69
CA LEU A 185 -11.57 15.46 -9.56
C LEU A 185 -11.82 16.45 -10.70
N ASP A 186 -10.79 16.77 -11.50
CA ASP A 186 -10.89 17.55 -12.74
C ASP A 186 -11.94 16.96 -13.71
N ARG A 187 -12.21 15.65 -13.63
CA ARG A 187 -13.31 14.99 -14.35
C ARG A 187 -14.69 15.60 -14.11
N LEU A 188 -14.89 16.31 -13.00
CA LEU A 188 -16.16 16.93 -12.60
C LEU A 188 -16.24 18.41 -12.99
N GLU A 189 -15.15 19.02 -13.46
CA GLU A 189 -15.13 20.42 -13.84
C GLU A 189 -16.17 20.71 -14.93
N HIS A 190 -16.81 21.87 -14.83
CA HIS A 190 -17.86 22.32 -15.75
C HIS A 190 -18.96 21.27 -15.92
N ASP A 191 -19.36 20.63 -14.81
CA ASP A 191 -20.38 19.58 -14.78
C ASP A 191 -20.02 18.39 -15.69
N GLY A 192 -18.73 18.01 -15.73
CA GLY A 192 -18.25 16.90 -16.56
C GLY A 192 -18.29 17.18 -18.06
N ALA A 193 -18.05 18.43 -18.48
CA ALA A 193 -18.05 18.81 -19.90
C ALA A 193 -17.11 17.94 -20.76
N ALA A 194 -15.91 17.65 -20.26
CA ALA A 194 -14.94 16.79 -20.94
C ALA A 194 -15.50 15.39 -21.23
N ALA A 195 -16.24 14.81 -20.28
CA ALA A 195 -16.87 13.51 -20.47
C ALA A 195 -17.94 13.55 -21.57
N ARG A 196 -18.75 14.60 -21.62
CA ARG A 196 -19.75 14.80 -22.68
C ARG A 196 -19.12 14.96 -24.06
N ASP A 197 -18.02 15.70 -24.15
CA ASP A 197 -17.30 15.87 -25.41
C ASP A 197 -16.70 14.56 -25.91
N VAL A 198 -16.10 13.76 -25.03
CA VAL A 198 -15.59 12.42 -25.36
C VAL A 198 -16.71 11.51 -25.85
N LEU A 199 -17.87 11.50 -25.18
CA LEU A 199 -19.00 10.67 -25.59
C LEU A 199 -19.60 11.08 -26.94
N ARG A 200 -19.47 12.35 -27.32
CA ARG A 200 -19.91 12.86 -28.64
C ARG A 200 -18.96 12.42 -29.76
N THR A 201 -17.67 12.25 -29.47
CA THR A 201 -16.66 11.87 -30.46
C THR A 201 -16.38 10.38 -30.53
N ASP A 202 -16.74 9.59 -29.50
CA ASP A 202 -16.60 8.13 -29.46
C ASP A 202 -17.95 7.43 -29.18
N PRO A 203 -18.70 7.06 -30.24
CA PRO A 203 -19.98 6.34 -30.12
C PRO A 203 -19.86 4.95 -29.49
N ALA A 204 -18.71 4.27 -29.62
CA ALA A 204 -18.52 2.94 -29.07
C ALA A 204 -18.36 2.99 -27.55
N LEU A 205 -17.56 3.94 -27.05
CA LEU A 205 -17.47 4.25 -25.63
C LEU A 205 -18.82 4.70 -25.08
N LYS A 206 -19.55 5.56 -25.81
CA LYS A 206 -20.89 5.97 -25.41
C LYS A 206 -21.81 4.78 -25.19
N SER A 207 -21.80 3.82 -26.11
CA SER A 207 -22.60 2.60 -25.98
C SER A 207 -22.23 1.77 -24.73
N ARG A 208 -20.95 1.69 -24.36
CA ARG A 208 -20.50 1.02 -23.11
C ARG A 208 -20.97 1.77 -21.87
N VAL A 209 -20.81 3.09 -21.85
CA VAL A 209 -21.23 3.96 -20.74
C VAL A 209 -22.74 3.90 -20.53
N ASP A 210 -23.53 3.98 -21.61
CA ASP A 210 -25.00 3.89 -21.54
C ASP A 210 -25.43 2.53 -20.95
N ARG A 211 -24.81 1.42 -21.36
CA ARG A 211 -25.06 0.09 -20.79
C ARG A 211 -24.70 0.00 -19.32
N ALA A 212 -23.54 0.54 -18.94
CA ALA A 212 -23.09 0.56 -17.55
C ALA A 212 -24.03 1.39 -16.67
N SER A 213 -24.43 2.57 -17.15
CA SER A 213 -25.37 3.47 -16.48
C SER A 213 -26.74 2.81 -16.29
N ALA A 214 -27.30 2.18 -17.33
CA ALA A 214 -28.57 1.45 -17.24
C ALA A 214 -28.51 0.28 -16.23
N ALA A 215 -27.39 -0.47 -16.21
CA ALA A 215 -27.19 -1.57 -15.27
C ALA A 215 -27.03 -1.10 -13.80
N LEU A 216 -26.56 0.13 -13.59
CA LEU A 216 -26.51 0.76 -12.27
C LEU A 216 -27.88 1.32 -11.87
N ALA A 217 -28.61 1.95 -12.79
CA ALA A 217 -29.96 2.46 -12.55
C ALA A 217 -30.93 1.33 -12.17
N ALA A 218 -30.80 0.15 -12.80
CA ALA A 218 -31.56 -1.06 -12.42
C ALA A 218 -31.29 -1.53 -10.98
N ARG A 219 -30.17 -1.11 -10.37
CA ARG A 219 -29.80 -1.37 -8.96
C ARG A 219 -30.10 -0.18 -8.04
N GLY A 220 -30.85 0.82 -8.52
CA GLY A 220 -31.24 2.00 -7.74
C GLY A 220 -30.26 3.17 -7.78
N ALA A 221 -29.29 3.18 -8.70
CA ALA A 221 -28.44 4.36 -8.92
C ALA A 221 -29.22 5.50 -9.60
N THR A 222 -28.89 6.73 -9.22
CA THR A 222 -29.42 7.95 -9.84
C THR A 222 -28.46 8.43 -10.93
N PRO A 223 -28.92 8.60 -12.19
CA PRO A 223 -28.10 9.20 -13.24
C PRO A 223 -27.67 10.63 -12.86
N SER A 224 -26.39 10.92 -13.02
CA SER A 224 -25.83 12.26 -12.79
C SER A 224 -24.64 12.53 -13.73
N ALA A 225 -24.26 13.80 -13.86
CA ALA A 225 -23.06 14.17 -14.59
C ALA A 225 -21.80 13.56 -13.96
N ALA A 226 -21.72 13.52 -12.63
CA ALA A 226 -20.64 12.89 -11.88
C ALA A 226 -20.54 11.39 -12.15
N LEU A 227 -21.67 10.67 -12.16
CA LEU A 227 -21.71 9.25 -12.51
C LEU A 227 -21.27 9.04 -13.97
N THR A 228 -21.74 9.88 -14.88
CA THR A 228 -21.38 9.81 -16.30
C THR A 228 -19.89 10.02 -16.51
N ALA A 229 -19.29 11.03 -15.87
CA ALA A 229 -17.86 11.32 -15.95
C ALA A 229 -17.01 10.16 -15.39
N LEU A 230 -17.44 9.57 -14.28
CA LEU A 230 -16.77 8.39 -13.72
C LEU A 230 -16.86 7.18 -14.66
N LEU A 231 -18.04 6.89 -15.22
CA LEU A 231 -18.21 5.78 -16.15
C LEU A 231 -17.41 5.96 -17.44
N VAL A 232 -17.32 7.20 -17.96
CA VAL A 232 -16.43 7.50 -19.09
C VAL A 232 -14.99 7.13 -18.75
N ALA A 233 -14.51 7.53 -17.57
CA ALA A 233 -13.16 7.18 -17.14
C ALA A 233 -12.97 5.66 -17.04
N LEU A 234 -13.93 4.92 -16.45
CA LEU A 234 -13.84 3.47 -16.23
C LEU A 234 -13.98 2.63 -17.50
N GLU A 235 -14.86 3.02 -18.43
CA GLU A 235 -15.21 2.27 -19.64
C GLU A 235 -14.35 2.66 -20.87
N ALA A 236 -13.55 3.73 -20.75
CA ALA A 236 -12.61 4.13 -21.79
C ALA A 236 -11.61 3.01 -22.09
N GLU A 237 -11.32 2.81 -23.38
CA GLU A 237 -10.18 1.98 -23.77
C GLU A 237 -8.90 2.71 -23.39
N GLY A 238 -7.91 1.99 -22.86
CA GLY A 238 -6.65 2.58 -22.45
C GLY A 238 -6.04 1.91 -21.22
N PRO A 239 -5.60 2.68 -20.21
CA PRO A 239 -4.74 2.24 -19.12
C PRO A 239 -5.06 0.86 -18.56
N ARG A 240 -4.01 0.06 -18.31
CA ARG A 240 -4.17 -1.25 -17.69
C ARG A 240 -4.70 -1.13 -16.26
N THR A 241 -4.35 -0.06 -15.57
CA THR A 241 -4.79 0.21 -14.20
C THR A 241 -5.25 1.65 -14.08
N ARG A 242 -6.23 1.90 -13.22
CA ARG A 242 -6.69 3.24 -12.90
C ARG A 242 -6.56 3.50 -11.42
N VAL A 243 -6.20 4.73 -11.08
CA VAL A 243 -6.19 5.24 -9.72
C VAL A 243 -7.19 6.38 -9.65
N VAL A 244 -8.35 6.13 -9.06
CA VAL A 244 -9.48 7.06 -9.06
C VAL A 244 -9.52 7.83 -7.74
N ASP A 245 -9.46 9.15 -7.82
CA ASP A 245 -9.60 10.01 -6.65
C ASP A 245 -11.08 10.19 -6.27
N MET A 246 -11.38 10.06 -4.98
CA MET A 246 -12.71 10.18 -4.38
C MET A 246 -13.81 9.61 -5.29
N ILE A 247 -13.88 8.29 -5.39
CA ILE A 247 -14.84 7.61 -6.29
C ILE A 247 -16.30 7.98 -5.96
N GLU A 248 -16.59 8.29 -4.70
CA GLU A 248 -17.92 8.69 -4.23
C GLU A 248 -18.31 10.15 -4.52
N GLN A 249 -17.40 10.99 -5.04
CA GLN A 249 -17.63 12.44 -5.17
C GLN A 249 -18.88 12.73 -6.02
N ASP A 250 -19.79 13.53 -5.47
CA ASP A 250 -21.08 13.94 -6.07
C ASP A 250 -22.00 12.78 -6.47
N LEU A 251 -21.82 11.61 -5.86
CA LEU A 251 -22.73 10.46 -6.00
C LEU A 251 -23.58 10.33 -4.74
N ASP A 252 -24.88 10.09 -4.92
CA ASP A 252 -25.75 9.74 -3.79
C ASP A 252 -25.42 8.33 -3.25
N ARG A 253 -25.91 8.04 -2.04
CA ARG A 253 -25.61 6.77 -1.37
C ARG A 253 -26.08 5.53 -2.16
N PRO A 254 -27.31 5.49 -2.71
CA PRO A 254 -27.74 4.37 -3.56
C PRO A 254 -26.83 4.14 -4.77
N THR A 255 -26.39 5.21 -5.43
CA THR A 255 -25.46 5.13 -6.57
C THR A 255 -24.11 4.56 -6.17
N GLN A 256 -23.57 4.97 -5.02
CA GLN A 256 -22.33 4.43 -4.49
C GLN A 256 -22.44 2.92 -4.21
N GLN A 257 -23.55 2.47 -3.59
CA GLN A 257 -23.79 1.05 -3.30
C GLN A 257 -23.94 0.22 -4.58
N ALA A 258 -24.71 0.71 -5.55
CA ALA A 258 -24.87 0.05 -6.85
C ALA A 258 -23.53 -0.05 -7.60
N LEU A 259 -22.72 1.01 -7.55
CA LEU A 259 -21.41 1.07 -8.17
C LEU A 259 -20.46 0.03 -7.57
N ILE A 260 -20.31 -0.01 -6.25
CA ILE A 260 -19.38 -0.96 -5.64
C ILE A 260 -19.85 -2.40 -5.81
N ALA A 261 -21.16 -2.67 -5.77
CA ALA A 261 -21.69 -4.00 -6.05
C ALA A 261 -21.27 -4.49 -7.45
N ARG A 262 -21.44 -3.64 -8.49
CA ARG A 262 -20.99 -3.95 -9.85
C ARG A 262 -19.47 -4.14 -9.93
N LEU A 263 -18.68 -3.29 -9.28
CA LEU A 263 -17.21 -3.41 -9.29
C LEU A 263 -16.75 -4.71 -8.63
N ARG A 264 -17.42 -5.17 -7.57
CA ARG A 264 -17.13 -6.46 -6.92
C ARG A 264 -17.47 -7.66 -7.81
N GLU A 265 -18.58 -7.61 -8.55
CA GLU A 265 -18.91 -8.62 -9.56
C GLU A 265 -17.82 -8.70 -10.65
N GLN A 266 -17.36 -7.54 -11.13
CA GLN A 266 -16.27 -7.45 -12.11
C GLN A 266 -14.94 -7.95 -11.52
N ALA A 267 -14.67 -7.68 -10.24
CA ALA A 267 -13.51 -8.17 -9.51
C ALA A 267 -13.45 -9.70 -9.49
N ALA A 268 -14.58 -10.34 -9.18
CA ALA A 268 -14.70 -11.80 -9.21
C ALA A 268 -14.55 -12.38 -10.63
N ALA A 269 -14.98 -11.64 -11.66
CA ALA A 269 -14.84 -12.01 -13.06
C ALA A 269 -13.43 -11.75 -13.66
N GLY A 270 -12.47 -11.27 -12.86
CA GLY A 270 -11.10 -11.03 -13.31
C GLY A 270 -10.88 -9.68 -13.99
N MET A 271 -11.52 -8.61 -13.51
CA MET A 271 -11.22 -7.25 -13.97
C MET A 271 -9.76 -6.86 -13.74
N ARG A 272 -9.32 -5.84 -14.47
CA ARG A 272 -8.01 -5.23 -14.24
C ARG A 272 -7.97 -4.48 -12.90
N PRO A 273 -6.80 -4.37 -12.26
CA PRO A 273 -6.68 -3.65 -11.00
C PRO A 273 -7.19 -2.21 -11.06
N LEU A 274 -7.93 -1.83 -10.02
CA LEU A 274 -8.46 -0.51 -9.79
C LEU A 274 -8.07 -0.06 -8.38
N PHE A 275 -7.47 1.13 -8.27
CA PHE A 275 -7.18 1.78 -6.99
C PHE A 275 -8.21 2.87 -6.75
N LEU A 276 -8.79 2.89 -5.56
CA LEU A 276 -9.91 3.74 -5.19
C LEU A 276 -9.57 4.55 -3.96
N LEU A 277 -9.51 5.87 -4.08
CA LEU A 277 -9.52 6.73 -2.91
C LEU A 277 -10.96 6.90 -2.47
N THR A 278 -11.23 6.57 -1.21
CA THR A 278 -12.58 6.70 -0.67
C THR A 278 -12.56 6.98 0.83
N ARG A 279 -13.60 7.65 1.29
CA ARG A 279 -13.98 7.83 2.71
C ARG A 279 -15.44 7.46 2.93
N SER A 280 -16.07 6.81 1.95
CA SER A 280 -17.47 6.42 2.03
C SER A 280 -17.60 5.01 2.56
N SER A 281 -18.36 4.84 3.65
CA SER A 281 -18.78 3.54 4.15
C SER A 281 -19.79 2.84 3.23
N ALA A 282 -20.36 3.54 2.24
CA ALA A 282 -21.18 2.92 1.20
C ALA A 282 -20.34 2.27 0.10
N ILE A 283 -19.10 2.72 -0.10
CA ILE A 283 -18.12 2.14 -1.02
C ILE A 283 -17.29 1.07 -0.31
N LEU A 284 -16.71 1.39 0.85
CA LEU A 284 -15.90 0.46 1.63
C LEU A 284 -16.65 0.05 2.90
N ASP A 285 -17.34 -1.08 2.83
CA ASP A 285 -17.86 -1.81 3.98
C ASP A 285 -16.83 -2.86 4.41
N LEU A 286 -16.22 -2.66 5.59
CA LEU A 286 -15.19 -3.54 6.13
C LEU A 286 -15.67 -4.97 6.35
N SER A 287 -16.95 -5.16 6.67
CA SER A 287 -17.53 -6.49 6.89
C SER A 287 -17.70 -7.29 5.59
N ALA A 288 -17.67 -6.61 4.44
CA ALA A 288 -17.89 -7.19 3.12
C ALA A 288 -16.60 -7.33 2.29
N VAL A 289 -15.43 -6.98 2.84
CA VAL A 289 -14.15 -7.05 2.13
C VAL A 289 -13.78 -8.50 1.88
N GLY A 290 -13.75 -8.88 0.59
CA GLY A 290 -13.45 -10.23 0.16
C GLY A 290 -12.00 -10.45 -0.32
N PRO A 291 -11.69 -11.63 -0.88
CA PRO A 291 -10.35 -11.98 -1.35
C PRO A 291 -9.87 -11.19 -2.58
N HIS A 292 -10.76 -10.48 -3.26
CA HIS A 292 -10.46 -9.64 -4.43
C HIS A 292 -10.26 -8.16 -4.06
N GLU A 293 -10.26 -7.85 -2.77
CA GLU A 293 -10.17 -6.51 -2.23
C GLU A 293 -8.98 -6.40 -1.28
N ALA A 294 -8.34 -5.25 -1.26
CA ALA A 294 -7.34 -4.96 -0.25
C ALA A 294 -7.35 -3.48 0.15
N ILE A 295 -6.98 -3.21 1.40
CA ILE A 295 -7.00 -1.86 1.99
C ILE A 295 -5.56 -1.39 2.20
N ILE A 296 -5.28 -0.15 1.81
CA ILE A 296 -4.03 0.57 2.05
C ILE A 296 -4.36 1.79 2.89
N LEU A 297 -3.87 1.82 4.12
CA LEU A 297 -4.02 2.96 5.02
C LEU A 297 -2.83 3.91 4.85
N CYS A 298 -3.11 5.20 4.72
CA CYS A 298 -2.19 6.31 4.90
C CYS A 298 -2.47 6.95 6.27
N PRO A 299 -1.65 6.70 7.31
CA PRO A 299 -1.92 7.18 8.66
C PRO A 299 -1.76 8.69 8.84
N ALA A 300 -2.37 9.24 9.90
CA ALA A 300 -2.32 10.68 10.22
C ALA A 300 -0.92 11.16 10.61
N ASN A 301 -0.15 10.31 11.30
CA ASN A 301 1.20 10.58 11.80
C ASN A 301 2.28 10.48 10.72
N HIS A 302 1.89 10.32 9.45
CA HIS A 302 2.80 10.19 8.30
C HIS A 302 3.77 9.01 8.41
N SER A 303 3.44 7.96 9.17
CA SER A 303 4.11 6.67 8.98
C SER A 303 3.85 6.15 7.56
N PRO A 304 4.72 5.29 7.01
CA PRO A 304 4.54 4.73 5.68
C PRO A 304 3.16 4.09 5.49
N PRO A 305 2.59 4.15 4.27
CA PRO A 305 1.35 3.47 3.98
C PRO A 305 1.47 1.97 4.20
N SER A 306 0.45 1.36 4.80
CA SER A 306 0.47 -0.05 5.17
C SER A 306 -0.80 -0.77 4.70
N ARG A 307 -0.70 -2.08 4.50
CA ARG A 307 -1.86 -2.95 4.28
C ARG A 307 -2.63 -3.08 5.59
N VAL A 308 -3.96 -3.06 5.50
CA VAL A 308 -4.86 -3.25 6.64
C VAL A 308 -5.77 -4.44 6.37
N ALA A 309 -5.82 -5.36 7.33
CA ALA A 309 -6.77 -6.46 7.28
C ALA A 309 -8.16 -5.98 7.73
N PRO A 310 -9.26 -6.50 7.14
CA PRO A 310 -10.60 -5.95 7.36
C PRO A 310 -11.29 -6.54 8.61
N TYR A 311 -10.56 -6.76 9.71
CA TYR A 311 -11.15 -7.27 10.95
C TYR A 311 -10.65 -6.51 12.19
N PRO A 312 -11.54 -6.33 13.21
CA PRO A 312 -11.19 -5.67 14.46
C PRO A 312 -9.94 -6.25 15.12
N GLY A 313 -9.10 -5.37 15.68
CA GLY A 313 -7.84 -5.74 16.34
C GLY A 313 -6.65 -5.89 15.40
N SER A 314 -6.83 -5.94 14.08
CA SER A 314 -5.68 -5.91 13.17
C SER A 314 -5.01 -4.51 13.11
N PRO A 315 -3.68 -4.45 12.88
CA PRO A 315 -2.98 -3.18 12.80
C PRO A 315 -3.60 -2.23 11.75
N GLY A 316 -3.94 -1.01 12.18
CA GLY A 316 -4.53 0.02 11.32
C GLY A 316 -6.04 -0.08 11.12
N TYR A 317 -6.71 -1.15 11.57
CA TYR A 317 -8.17 -1.31 11.41
C TYR A 317 -8.96 -0.15 12.01
N GLU A 318 -8.67 0.23 13.25
CA GLU A 318 -9.40 1.31 13.94
C GLU A 318 -9.23 2.67 13.23
N ALA A 319 -8.05 2.91 12.64
CA ALA A 319 -7.80 4.12 11.86
C ALA A 319 -8.59 4.13 10.55
N VAL A 320 -8.72 2.97 9.88
CA VAL A 320 -9.58 2.80 8.70
C VAL A 320 -11.04 3.01 9.07
N ALA A 321 -11.53 2.34 10.12
CA ALA A 321 -12.90 2.47 10.62
C ALA A 321 -13.24 3.93 10.95
N THR A 322 -12.33 4.63 11.62
CA THR A 322 -12.44 6.07 11.89
C THR A 322 -12.56 6.91 10.62
N CYS A 323 -11.80 6.59 9.57
CA CYS A 323 -11.90 7.30 8.29
C CYS A 323 -13.24 7.07 7.58
N LEU A 324 -13.91 5.94 7.84
CA LEU A 324 -15.22 5.58 7.28
C LEU A 324 -16.40 6.04 8.13
N ALA A 325 -16.15 6.52 9.36
CA ALA A 325 -17.17 7.06 10.25
C ALA A 325 -17.89 8.26 9.62
N SER A 326 -19.05 8.64 10.19
CA SER A 326 -19.85 9.76 9.67
C SER A 326 -19.03 11.05 9.60
N PRO A 327 -19.38 12.00 8.70
CA PRO A 327 -18.70 13.30 8.62
C PRO A 327 -18.59 14.01 9.98
N GLU A 328 -19.65 13.94 10.80
CA GLU A 328 -19.72 14.51 12.14
C GLU A 328 -18.71 13.87 13.10
N ILE A 329 -18.61 12.54 13.12
CA ILE A 329 -17.64 11.81 13.94
C ILE A 329 -16.22 12.18 13.54
N ARG A 330 -15.95 12.26 12.23
CA ARG A 330 -14.62 12.64 11.72
C ARG A 330 -14.25 14.08 12.07
N ALA A 331 -15.21 15.00 12.02
CA ALA A 331 -14.98 16.40 12.39
C ALA A 331 -14.60 16.54 13.87
N ARG A 332 -15.29 15.80 14.76
CA ARG A 332 -14.98 15.73 16.20
C ARG A 332 -13.61 15.14 16.48
N ILE A 333 -13.20 14.11 15.75
CA ILE A 333 -11.88 13.47 15.93
C ILE A 333 -10.75 14.38 15.42
N ALA A 334 -11.01 15.16 14.37
CA ALA A 334 -10.03 16.12 13.85
C ALA A 334 -9.81 17.34 14.77
N HIS A 335 -10.75 17.64 15.67
CA HIS A 335 -10.70 18.79 16.60
C HIS A 335 -11.08 18.30 18.01
N PRO A 336 -10.10 17.87 18.84
CA PRO A 336 -10.38 17.57 20.25
C PRO A 336 -10.96 18.82 20.94
N PRO A 337 -11.91 18.70 21.87
CA PRO A 337 -12.41 19.86 22.61
C PRO A 337 -11.26 20.57 23.31
N GLU A 338 -11.21 21.91 23.21
CA GLU A 338 -10.30 22.73 24.01
C GLU A 338 -10.52 22.39 25.48
N ALA A 339 -9.44 22.03 26.17
CA ALA A 339 -9.48 21.73 27.60
C ALA A 339 -9.99 22.97 28.34
N ALA A 340 -11.15 22.83 28.98
CA ALA A 340 -11.72 23.82 29.90
C ALA A 340 -10.93 23.90 31.20
#